data_AF-A0A4Q3WZU1-F1
#
_entry.id   AF-A0A4Q3WZU1-F1
#
_cell.length_a   1.000
_cell.length_b   1.000
_cell.length_c   1.000
_cell.angle_alpha   90.00
_cell.angle_beta   90.00
_cell.angle_gamma   90.00
#
_symmetry.space_group_name_H-M   'P 1'
#
loop_
_entity.id
_entity.type
_entity.pdbx_description
1 polymer ?
#
loop_
_entity_poly.entity_id
_entity_poly.type
_entity_poly.pdbx_seq_one_letter_code
_entity_poly.pdbx_strand_id
1 'polypeptide(L)' 'SWSTTFHTYGCKITPTDTIYYLDDVEVFRHPSGEISKTQPHFFLINYAIGGISGWKIDLEREGNASDMYVDYVRVYQGG' A
#
# COMPACT_ATOMS: atom_id res chain seq x y z
N SER A 1 14.28 -10.91 0.13
CA SER A 1 13.98 -10.06 -1.03
C SER A 1 12.53 -9.67 -0.91
N TRP A 2 12.22 -8.38 -0.97
CA TRP A 2 10.88 -7.83 -0.70
C TRP A 2 9.84 -8.16 -1.78
N SER A 3 10.28 -8.42 -3.01
CA SER A 3 9.41 -8.69 -4.16
C SER A 3 9.18 -10.18 -4.43
N THR A 4 9.87 -11.08 -3.72
CA THR A 4 9.88 -12.53 -4.02
C THR A 4 9.26 -13.37 -2.89
N THR A 5 8.77 -12.75 -1.83
CA THR A 5 8.08 -13.40 -0.71
C THR A 5 6.84 -12.60 -0.37
N PHE A 6 5.79 -13.27 0.13
CA PHE A 6 4.62 -12.58 0.65
C PHE A 6 4.97 -11.80 1.93
N HIS A 7 4.40 -10.60 2.04
CA HIS A 7 4.50 -9.73 3.19
C HIS A 7 3.12 -9.17 3.53
N THR A 8 2.87 -8.91 4.82
CA THR A 8 1.65 -8.23 5.25
C THR A 8 1.92 -6.74 5.37
N TYR A 9 1.26 -5.95 4.53
CA TYR A 9 1.28 -4.49 4.62
C TYR A 9 0.02 -4.01 5.34
N GLY A 10 0.20 -3.17 6.36
CA GLY A 10 -0.89 -2.62 7.16
C GLY A 10 -0.88 -1.09 7.19
N CYS A 11 -2.07 -0.50 7.17
CA CYS A 11 -2.27 0.92 7.44
C CYS A 11 -3.45 1.07 8.40
N LYS A 12 -3.23 1.72 9.54
CA LYS A 12 -4.26 2.05 10.52
C LYS A 12 -4.40 3.57 10.59
N ILE A 13 -5.59 4.05 10.29
CA ILE A 13 -5.95 5.46 10.37
C ILE A 13 -6.85 5.63 11.60
N THR A 14 -6.49 6.54 12.50
CA THR A 14 -7.29 6.92 13.68
C THR A 14 -7.56 8.43 13.64
N PRO A 15 -8.37 8.97 14.58
CA PRO A 15 -8.54 10.42 14.69
C PRO A 15 -7.23 11.18 15.01
N THR A 16 -6.22 10.52 15.57
CA THR A 16 -4.96 11.13 16.02
C THR A 16 -3.77 10.78 15.13
N ASP A 17 -3.67 9.51 14.71
CA ASP A 17 -2.46 8.96 14.11
C ASP A 17 -2.78 8.08 12.90
N THR A 18 -1.92 8.18 11.90
CA THR A 18 -1.82 7.22 10.81
C THR A 18 -0.56 6.40 11.03
N ILE A 19 -0.72 5.08 11.03
CA ILE A 19 0.33 4.12 11.43
C ILE A 19 0.49 3.08 10.34
N TYR A 20 1.74 2.79 9.98
CA TYR A 20 2.10 1.85 8.92
C TYR A 20 2.82 0.65 9.51
N TYR A 21 2.44 -0.52 9.02
CA TYR A 21 2.95 -1.81 9.48
C TYR A 21 3.53 -2.60 8.31
N LEU A 22 4.60 -3.32 8.61
CA LEU A 22 5.15 -4.36 7.76
C LEU A 22 5.31 -5.62 8.61
N ASP A 23 4.69 -6.71 8.17
CA ASP A 23 4.71 -8.00 8.86
C ASP A 23 4.36 -7.84 10.35
N ASP A 24 3.27 -7.09 10.59
CA ASP A 24 2.72 -6.73 11.91
C ASP A 24 3.61 -5.86 12.81
N VAL A 25 4.76 -5.39 12.32
CA VAL A 25 5.66 -4.46 13.03
C VAL A 25 5.38 -3.03 12.59
N GLU A 26 5.19 -2.11 13.55
CA GLU A 26 5.09 -0.67 13.28
C GLU A 26 6.42 -0.14 12.73
N VAL A 27 6.40 0.41 11.52
CA VAL A 27 7.59 0.96 10.85
C VAL A 27 7.55 2.47 10.72
N PHE A 28 6.35 3.07 10.80
CA PHE A 28 6.18 4.52 10.71
C PHE A 28 4.86 4.99 11.33
N ARG A 29 4.86 6.21 11.87
CA ARG A 29 3.71 6.89 12.46
C ARG A 29 3.80 8.38 12.23
N HIS A 30 2.66 9.01 11.96
CA HIS A 30 2.52 10.46 11.96
C HIS A 30 1.10 10.89 12.38
N PRO A 31 0.91 12.16 12.77
CA PRO A 31 -0.43 12.68 13.03
C PRO A 31 -1.34 12.56 11.79
N SER A 32 -2.58 12.11 11.95
CA SER A 32 -3.52 12.01 10.83
C SER A 32 -3.86 13.40 10.28
N GLY A 33 -3.97 13.49 8.96
CA GLY A 33 -4.43 14.71 8.29
C GLY A 33 -5.93 14.94 8.46
N GLU A 34 -6.39 16.19 8.32
CA GLU A 34 -7.80 16.56 8.53
C GLU A 34 -8.79 15.80 7.64
N ILE A 35 -8.42 15.54 6.39
CA ILE A 35 -9.26 14.76 5.45
C ILE A 35 -9.38 13.32 5.93
N SER A 36 -8.28 12.71 6.36
CA SER A 36 -8.25 11.33 6.87
C SER A 36 -9.06 11.13 8.15
N LYS A 37 -9.41 12.22 8.86
CA LYS A 37 -10.26 12.16 10.06
C LYS A 37 -11.75 12.29 9.75
N THR A 38 -12.09 12.99 8.68
CA THR A 38 -13.45 13.49 8.45
C THR A 38 -14.16 12.83 7.28
N GLN A 39 -13.42 12.19 6.38
CA GLN A 39 -13.97 11.57 5.18
C GLN A 39 -13.92 10.03 5.25
N PRO A 40 -14.92 9.34 4.68
CA PRO A 40 -14.85 7.90 4.50
C PRO A 40 -13.71 7.53 3.55
N HIS A 41 -13.10 6.37 3.78
CA HIS A 41 -11.98 5.88 2.98
C HIS A 41 -12.44 4.77 2.04
N PHE A 42 -11.93 4.80 0.82
CA PHE A 42 -11.93 3.65 -0.07
C PHE A 42 -10.60 2.94 0.02
N PHE A 43 -10.63 1.62 0.06
CA PHE A 43 -9.43 0.80 -0.03
C PHE A 43 -9.12 0.53 -1.51
N LEU A 44 -7.86 0.75 -1.93
CA LEU A 44 -7.41 0.54 -3.30
C LEU A 44 -6.08 -0.20 -3.32
N ILE A 45 -6.04 -1.26 -4.12
CA ILE A 45 -4.81 -1.90 -4.58
C ILE A 45 -4.76 -1.74 -6.08
N ASN A 46 -3.67 -1.17 -6.60
CA ASN A 46 -3.49 -0.93 -8.02
C ASN A 46 -2.07 -1.30 -8.44
N TYR A 47 -1.98 -2.05 -9.53
CA TYR A 47 -0.72 -2.44 -10.14
C TYR A 47 -0.54 -1.66 -11.45
N ALA A 48 -0.24 -0.37 -11.32
CA ALA A 48 -0.01 0.49 -12.47
C ALA A 48 1.44 0.40 -12.94
N ILE A 49 1.62 0.00 -14.20
CA ILE A 49 2.90 0.03 -14.90
C ILE A 49 2.92 1.25 -15.81
N GLY A 50 3.72 2.25 -15.46
CA GLY A 50 3.80 3.49 -16.22
C GLY A 50 2.73 4.51 -15.86
N GLY A 51 3.14 5.77 -15.78
CA GLY A 51 2.25 6.88 -15.46
C GLY A 51 2.71 8.17 -16.12
N ILE A 52 2.08 9.28 -15.73
CA ILE A 52 2.35 10.66 -16.22
C ILE A 52 3.83 11.09 -16.14
N SER A 53 4.61 10.43 -15.29
CA SER A 53 6.03 10.73 -15.09
C SER A 53 6.92 10.57 -16.33
N GLY A 54 6.46 9.86 -17.39
CA GLY A 54 7.18 9.74 -18.65
C GLY A 54 8.46 8.90 -18.60
N TRP A 55 8.75 8.25 -17.48
CA TRP A 55 9.91 7.36 -17.37
C TRP A 55 9.75 6.15 -18.27
N LYS A 56 10.80 5.83 -19.04
CA LYS A 56 10.85 4.59 -19.81
C LYS A 56 10.82 3.43 -18.84
N ILE A 57 9.92 2.49 -19.10
CA ILE A 57 9.83 1.24 -18.37
C ILE A 57 10.62 0.22 -19.18
N ASP A 58 11.62 -0.37 -18.54
CA ASP A 58 12.38 -1.47 -19.08
C ASP A 58 12.09 -2.72 -18.24
N LEU A 59 11.39 -3.67 -18.84
CA LEU A 59 11.04 -4.96 -18.23
C LEU A 59 11.81 -6.11 -18.90
N GLU A 60 12.81 -5.83 -19.74
CA GLU A 60 13.52 -6.86 -20.51
C GLU A 60 14.13 -7.90 -19.57
N ARG A 61 14.73 -7.45 -18.47
CA ARG A 61 15.30 -8.32 -17.43
C ARG A 61 14.29 -9.24 -16.76
N GLU A 62 13.02 -8.85 -16.75
CA GLU A 62 11.91 -9.56 -16.10
C GLU A 62 11.08 -10.36 -17.11
N GLY A 63 11.58 -10.57 -18.34
CA GLY A 63 10.87 -11.29 -19.39
C GLY A 63 9.71 -10.50 -20.01
N ASN A 64 9.78 -9.17 -19.93
CA ASN A 64 8.74 -8.23 -20.37
C ASN A 64 7.38 -8.43 -19.67
N ALA A 65 7.38 -9.03 -18.49
CA ALA A 65 6.20 -9.23 -17.66
C ALA A 65 6.52 -8.84 -16.22
N SER A 66 5.50 -8.46 -15.47
CA SER A 66 5.61 -8.32 -14.02
C SER A 66 4.22 -8.48 -13.43
N ASP A 67 4.17 -9.19 -12.31
CA ASP A 67 2.92 -9.65 -11.69
C ASP A 67 2.86 -9.15 -10.24
N MET A 68 1.64 -8.91 -9.75
CA MET A 68 1.39 -8.62 -8.35
C MET A 68 0.39 -9.63 -7.81
N TYR A 69 0.85 -10.46 -6.87
CA TYR A 69 0.03 -11.47 -6.21
C TYR A 69 -0.49 -10.94 -4.87
N VAL A 70 -1.80 -11.11 -4.63
CA VAL A 70 -2.46 -10.74 -3.37
C VAL A 70 -3.17 -11.98 -2.84
N ASP A 71 -2.69 -12.51 -1.71
CA ASP A 71 -3.28 -13.70 -1.09
C ASP A 71 -4.59 -13.37 -0.36
N TYR A 72 -4.61 -12.27 0.40
CA TYR A 72 -5.81 -11.80 1.07
C TYR A 72 -5.83 -10.29 1.27
N VAL A 73 -7.03 -9.76 1.51
CA VAL A 73 -7.27 -8.39 1.94
C VAL A 73 -8.18 -8.42 3.15
N ARG A 74 -7.85 -7.63 4.18
CA ARG A 74 -8.73 -7.37 5.32
C ARG A 74 -8.93 -5.87 5.46
N VAL A 75 -10.18 -5.43 5.39
CA VAL A 75 -10.57 -4.04 5.62
C VAL A 75 -11.46 -4.00 6.86
N TYR A 76 -11.10 -3.15 7.80
CA TYR A 76 -11.82 -2.99 9.06
C TYR A 76 -12.46 -1.60 9.11
N GLN A 77 -13.69 -1.53 9.58
CA GLN A 77 -14.31 -0.27 9.95
C GLN A 77 -13.95 0.03 11.41
N GLY A 78 -13.34 1.20 11.67
CA GLY A 78 -13.18 1.71 13.02
C GLY A 78 -14.56 2.07 13.60
N GLY A 79 -14.88 1.52 14.77
CA GLY A 79 -16.10 1.86 15.51
C GLY A 79 -16.05 3.22 16.16
#